data_AF-A0A3G9GT14-F1
#
_entry.id   AF-A0A3G9GT14-F1
#
_cell.length_a   1.000
_cell.length_b   1.000
_cell.length_c   1.000
_cell.angle_alpha   90.00
_cell.angle_beta   90.00
_cell.angle_gamma   90.00
#
_symmetry.space_group_name_H-M   'P 1'
#
loop_
_entity.id
_entity.type
_entity.pdbx_description
1 polymer ?
#
loop_
_entity_poly.entity_id
_entity_poly.type
_entity_poly.pdbx_seq_one_letter_code
_entity_poly.pdbx_strand_id
1 'polypeptide(L)'
;MQAIKFPVPNRSEYIPSPYEPDADGVLDIGYYKGSIIGGRPYVLECWQMDELVVATVFFSDEGLDAYSREDLVLLLELEDIIKFIGGKRLFQCTHTEDDAGMPMWAVNITLQNAKGKYAEVLCPLRRYR
;
A
#
# COMPACT_ATOMS: atom_id res chain seq x y z
N MET A 1 23.00 -14.98 12.62
CA MET A 1 22.08 -13.84 12.60
C MET A 1 20.68 -14.39 12.82
N GLN A 2 20.01 -14.03 13.92
CA GLN A 2 18.58 -14.32 14.08
C GLN A 2 17.86 -13.55 12.96
N ALA A 3 17.06 -14.24 12.15
CA ALA A 3 16.24 -13.57 11.15
C ALA A 3 15.27 -12.64 11.90
N ILE A 4 15.39 -11.33 11.69
CA ILE A 4 14.37 -10.39 12.17
C ILE A 4 13.09 -10.79 11.43
N LYS A 5 12.12 -11.33 12.16
CA LYS A 5 10.89 -11.86 11.59
C LYS A 5 9.79 -10.84 11.81
N PHE A 6 9.69 -9.87 10.91
CA PHE A 6 8.58 -8.93 10.90
C PHE A 6 7.26 -9.66 10.63
N PRO A 7 6.16 -9.25 11.29
CA PRO A 7 4.82 -9.74 10.97
C PRO A 7 4.48 -9.55 9.49
N VAL A 8 3.86 -10.58 8.89
CA VAL A 8 3.32 -10.48 7.53
C VAL A 8 1.93 -9.86 7.64
N PRO A 9 1.61 -8.80 6.89
CA PRO A 9 0.26 -8.22 6.92
C PRO A 9 -0.81 -9.25 6.58
N ASN A 10 -1.77 -9.46 7.49
CA ASN A 10 -2.91 -10.33 7.29
C ASN A 10 -4.10 -9.56 6.68
N ARG A 11 -4.52 -10.00 5.51
CA ARG A 11 -5.66 -9.46 4.75
C ARG A 11 -6.62 -10.59 4.36
N SER A 12 -6.82 -11.57 5.26
CA SER A 12 -7.62 -12.77 5.00
C SER A 12 -9.12 -12.54 5.01
N GLU A 13 -9.59 -11.55 5.78
CA GLU A 13 -11.00 -11.18 5.85
C GLU A 13 -11.38 -10.14 4.80
N TYR A 14 -10.39 -9.55 4.13
CA TYR A 14 -10.61 -8.63 3.03
C TYR A 14 -11.25 -9.34 1.83
N ILE A 15 -12.44 -8.88 1.44
CA ILE A 15 -13.19 -9.37 0.29
C ILE A 15 -13.01 -8.37 -0.85
N PRO A 16 -12.21 -8.68 -1.88
CA PRO A 16 -11.97 -7.77 -2.99
C PRO A 16 -13.18 -7.71 -3.93
N SER A 17 -13.37 -6.56 -4.57
CA SER A 17 -14.41 -6.28 -5.55
C SER A 17 -13.78 -6.00 -6.92
N PRO A 18 -13.31 -7.03 -7.66
CA PRO A 18 -12.51 -6.84 -8.88
C PRO A 18 -13.33 -6.66 -10.17
N TYR A 19 -14.64 -6.92 -10.14
CA TYR A 19 -15.50 -6.90 -11.33
C TYR A 19 -16.48 -5.72 -11.34
N GLU A 20 -17.08 -5.44 -10.19
CA GLU A 20 -18.03 -4.35 -9.99
C GLU A 20 -17.64 -3.59 -8.72
N PRO A 21 -17.83 -2.26 -8.67
CA PRO A 21 -17.62 -1.51 -7.44
C PRO A 21 -18.49 -2.03 -6.30
N ASP A 22 -17.97 -2.02 -5.08
CA ASP A 22 -18.73 -2.38 -3.89
C ASP A 22 -19.76 -1.29 -3.49
N ALA A 23 -20.39 -1.48 -2.33
CA ALA A 23 -21.39 -0.54 -1.81
C ALA A 23 -20.83 0.88 -1.56
N ASP A 24 -19.52 1.00 -1.36
CA ASP A 24 -18.81 2.27 -1.17
C ASP A 24 -18.24 2.82 -2.48
N GLY A 25 -18.46 2.12 -3.61
CA GLY A 25 -17.98 2.50 -4.94
C GLY A 25 -16.54 2.12 -5.21
N VAL A 26 -15.93 1.25 -4.40
CA VAL A 26 -14.54 0.81 -4.54
C VAL A 26 -14.46 -0.39 -5.47
N LEU A 27 -13.57 -0.30 -6.47
CA LEU A 27 -13.21 -1.40 -7.37
C LEU A 27 -11.74 -1.76 -7.20
N ASP A 28 -11.46 -3.03 -6.94
CA ASP A 28 -10.12 -3.54 -6.72
C ASP A 28 -9.43 -3.93 -8.02
N ILE A 29 -8.38 -3.18 -8.36
CA ILE A 29 -7.62 -3.36 -9.60
C ILE A 29 -6.66 -4.54 -9.48
N GLY A 30 -6.03 -4.69 -8.32
CA GLY A 30 -5.11 -5.78 -8.06
C GLY A 30 -4.25 -5.58 -6.83
N TYR A 31 -3.42 -6.57 -6.54
CA TYR A 31 -2.58 -6.60 -5.37
C TYR A 31 -1.16 -7.09 -5.68
N TYR A 32 -0.24 -6.79 -4.79
CA TYR A 32 1.09 -7.36 -4.80
C TYR A 32 1.51 -7.73 -3.38
N LYS A 33 2.26 -8.83 -3.23
CA LYS A 33 2.86 -9.22 -1.96
C LYS A 33 4.36 -9.32 -2.18
N GLY A 34 5.13 -8.58 -1.40
CA GLY A 34 6.58 -8.48 -1.54
C GLY A 34 7.28 -8.35 -0.20
N SER A 35 8.57 -8.01 -0.25
CA SER A 35 9.37 -7.69 0.91
C SER A 35 10.20 -6.44 0.61
N ILE A 36 10.23 -5.52 1.57
CA ILE A 36 11.17 -4.39 1.61
C ILE A 36 12.55 -4.91 2.01
N ILE A 37 13.61 -4.17 1.67
CA ILE A 37 14.98 -4.44 2.12
C ILE A 37 15.03 -4.65 3.64
N GLY A 38 15.83 -5.61 4.09
CA GLY A 38 15.84 -6.05 5.49
C GLY A 38 14.77 -7.10 5.83
N GLY A 39 13.94 -7.52 4.87
CA GLY A 39 13.07 -8.68 5.00
C GLY A 39 11.68 -8.37 5.57
N ARG A 40 11.26 -7.09 5.60
CA ARG A 40 9.93 -6.69 6.07
C ARG A 40 8.89 -7.00 4.99
N PRO A 41 7.96 -7.94 5.21
CA PRO A 41 6.90 -8.23 4.26
C PRO A 41 5.96 -7.04 4.09
N TYR A 42 5.46 -6.84 2.87
CA TYR A 42 4.41 -5.87 2.60
C TYR A 42 3.33 -6.44 1.68
N VAL A 43 2.13 -5.88 1.80
CA VAL A 43 1.01 -6.10 0.89
C VAL A 43 0.65 -4.77 0.27
N LEU A 44 0.59 -4.69 -1.04
CA LEU A 44 0.09 -3.53 -1.78
C LEU A 44 -1.26 -3.90 -2.38
N GLU A 45 -2.25 -3.06 -2.15
CA GLU A 45 -3.59 -3.15 -2.73
C GLU A 45 -3.82 -1.91 -3.59
N CYS A 46 -4.21 -2.11 -4.84
CA CYS A 46 -4.49 -1.05 -5.79
C CYS A 46 -5.98 -1.07 -6.10
N TRP A 47 -6.64 0.04 -5.84
CA TRP A 47 -8.09 0.17 -5.96
C TRP A 47 -8.44 1.53 -6.56
N GLN A 48 -9.64 1.61 -7.12
CA GLN A 48 -10.20 2.84 -7.64
C GLN A 48 -11.57 3.11 -7.03
N MET A 49 -11.92 4.39 -6.92
CA MET A 49 -13.24 4.87 -6.55
C MET A 49 -13.51 6.14 -7.36
N ASP A 50 -14.56 6.12 -8.18
CA ASP A 50 -14.82 7.15 -9.19
C ASP A 50 -13.60 7.43 -10.09
N GLU A 51 -13.05 8.65 -10.04
CA GLU A 51 -11.87 9.08 -10.79
C GLU A 51 -10.56 8.92 -10.00
N LEU A 52 -10.64 8.51 -8.73
CA LEU A 52 -9.51 8.37 -7.81
C LEU A 52 -8.94 6.94 -7.92
N VAL A 53 -7.64 6.83 -8.20
CA VAL A 53 -6.89 5.58 -8.16
C VAL A 53 -5.85 5.67 -7.06
N VAL A 54 -5.87 4.71 -6.13
CA VAL A 54 -5.02 4.69 -4.93
C VAL A 54 -4.29 3.36 -4.84
N ALA A 55 -3.03 3.41 -4.43
CA ALA A 55 -2.28 2.26 -3.95
C ALA A 55 -2.12 2.38 -2.43
N THR A 56 -2.62 1.40 -1.69
CA THR A 56 -2.43 1.28 -0.26
C THR A 56 -1.37 0.21 0.01
N VAL A 57 -0.28 0.59 0.68
CA VAL A 57 0.79 -0.33 1.07
C VAL A 57 0.74 -0.58 2.56
N PHE A 58 0.60 -1.85 2.93
CA PHE A 58 0.57 -2.34 4.29
C PHE A 58 1.89 -3.01 4.65
N PHE A 59 2.48 -2.65 5.78
CA PHE A 59 3.63 -3.32 6.37
C PHE A 59 3.67 -3.08 7.88
N SER A 60 4.29 -4.00 8.61
CA SER A 60 4.39 -3.89 10.07
C SER A 60 5.06 -2.57 10.49
N ASP A 61 4.60 -1.96 11.57
CA ASP A 61 5.21 -0.76 12.16
C ASP A 61 6.41 -1.06 13.08
N GLU A 62 6.69 -2.34 13.36
CA GLU A 62 7.72 -2.78 14.30
C GLU A 62 9.10 -2.23 13.91
N GLY A 63 9.73 -1.44 14.79
CA GLY A 63 11.05 -0.85 14.55
C GLY A 63 11.04 0.37 13.62
N LEU A 64 9.88 0.99 13.39
CA LEU A 64 9.71 2.23 12.64
C LEU A 64 9.29 3.41 13.54
N ASP A 65 9.46 3.31 14.86
CA ASP A 65 9.02 4.33 15.84
C ASP A 65 9.64 5.72 15.60
N ALA A 66 10.83 5.75 14.99
CA ALA A 66 11.55 6.99 14.66
C ALA A 66 11.22 7.54 13.25
N TYR A 67 10.47 6.81 12.43
CA TYR A 67 10.17 7.21 11.06
C TYR A 67 9.02 8.23 11.06
N SER A 68 9.21 9.35 10.36
CA SER A 68 8.11 10.24 10.02
C SER A 68 7.23 9.63 8.91
N ARG A 69 6.06 10.21 8.68
CA ARG A 69 5.18 9.79 7.58
C ARG A 69 5.86 9.96 6.21
N GLU A 70 6.66 11.02 6.06
CA GLU A 70 7.46 11.29 4.88
C GLU A 70 8.54 10.22 4.68
N ASP A 71 9.19 9.76 5.75
CA ASP A 71 10.20 8.70 5.68
C ASP A 71 9.61 7.38 5.16
N LEU A 72 8.37 7.04 5.55
CA LEU A 72 7.66 5.86 5.04
C LEU A 72 7.42 5.94 3.53
N VAL A 73 7.06 7.12 3.04
CA VAL A 73 6.81 7.32 1.60
C VAL A 73 8.13 7.28 0.82
N LEU A 74 9.20 7.86 1.37
CA LEU A 74 10.53 7.78 0.79
C LEU A 74 11.02 6.33 0.73
N LEU A 75 10.76 5.52 1.76
CA LEU A 75 11.06 4.09 1.75
C LEU A 75 10.39 3.39 0.57
N LEU A 76 9.10 3.64 0.32
CA LEU A 76 8.39 3.02 -0.81
C LEU A 76 8.93 3.45 -2.18
N GLU A 77 9.44 4.68 -2.28
CA GLU A 77 10.08 5.20 -3.50
C GLU A 77 11.48 4.59 -3.70
N LEU A 78 12.27 4.45 -2.62
CA LEU A 78 13.61 3.84 -2.66
C LEU A 78 13.58 2.34 -2.96
N GLU A 79 12.52 1.65 -2.56
CA GLU A 79 12.32 0.21 -2.80
C GLU A 79 11.73 -0.10 -4.19
N ASP A 80 11.63 0.89 -5.07
CA ASP A 80 10.99 0.76 -6.39
C ASP A 80 9.58 0.13 -6.29
N ILE A 81 8.82 0.46 -5.24
CA ILE A 81 7.41 0.03 -5.09
C ILE A 81 6.50 1.06 -5.77
N ILE A 82 6.80 2.35 -5.53
CA ILE A 82 6.06 3.49 -6.05
C ILE A 82 7.02 4.49 -6.70
N LYS A 83 6.61 5.09 -7.81
CA LYS A 83 7.33 6.21 -8.44
C LYS A 83 6.44 7.44 -8.50
N PHE A 84 6.88 8.57 -7.94
CA PHE A 84 6.20 9.85 -8.11
C PHE A 84 6.62 10.52 -9.42
N ILE A 85 5.66 11.08 -10.17
CA ILE A 85 5.84 11.57 -11.55
C ILE A 85 5.60 13.08 -11.66
N GLY A 86 5.12 13.71 -10.59
CA GLY A 86 4.87 15.15 -10.53
C GLY A 86 5.56 15.85 -9.35
N GLY A 87 5.47 17.18 -9.33
CA GLY A 87 6.01 17.99 -8.24
C GLY A 87 5.27 17.87 -6.91
N LYS A 88 4.08 17.23 -6.89
CA LYS A 88 3.27 17.03 -5.69
C LYS A 88 3.14 15.54 -5.37
N ARG A 89 3.51 15.19 -4.14
CA ARG A 89 3.28 13.86 -3.55
C ARG A 89 1.97 13.89 -2.78
N LEU A 90 1.03 13.05 -3.18
CA LEU A 90 -0.27 12.91 -2.53
C LEU A 90 -0.31 11.58 -1.80
N PHE A 91 -0.22 11.62 -0.48
CA PHE A 91 -0.22 10.43 0.35
C PHE A 91 -0.88 10.70 1.71
N GLN A 92 -1.32 9.63 2.35
CA GLN A 92 -1.80 9.61 3.72
C GLN A 92 -1.29 8.35 4.40
N CYS A 93 -0.64 8.51 5.55
CA CYS A 93 -0.20 7.40 6.38
C CYS A 93 -1.11 7.29 7.60
N THR A 94 -1.65 6.11 7.81
CA THR A 94 -2.53 5.79 8.94
C THR A 94 -1.98 4.57 9.66
N HIS A 95 -1.91 4.61 11.00
CA HIS A 95 -1.71 3.40 11.79
C HIS A 95 -3.03 2.63 11.84
N THR A 96 -2.96 1.34 11.57
CA THR A 96 -4.11 0.44 11.60
C THR A 96 -3.70 -0.90 12.20
N GLU A 97 -4.69 -1.73 12.50
CA GLU A 97 -4.49 -3.15 12.76
C GLU A 97 -4.87 -3.94 11.50
N ASP A 98 -4.22 -5.08 11.30
CA ASP A 98 -4.59 -6.06 10.28
C ASP A 98 -5.70 -7.01 10.78
N ASP A 99 -6.13 -7.97 9.95
CA ASP A 99 -7.22 -8.89 10.31
C ASP A 99 -6.86 -9.86 11.45
N ALA A 100 -5.58 -9.91 11.87
CA ALA A 100 -5.12 -10.66 13.03
C ALA A 100 -4.89 -9.77 14.27
N GLY A 101 -5.23 -8.47 14.20
CA GLY A 101 -5.01 -7.50 15.28
C GLY A 101 -3.56 -7.02 15.40
N MET A 102 -2.73 -7.23 14.37
CA MET A 102 -1.33 -6.80 14.38
C MET A 102 -1.22 -5.34 13.93
N PRO A 103 -0.47 -4.50 14.64
CA PRO A 103 -0.28 -3.11 14.26
C PRO A 103 0.56 -3.00 12.98
N MET A 104 0.10 -2.11 12.09
CA MET A 104 0.64 -1.90 10.75
C MET A 104 0.60 -0.43 10.38
N TRP A 105 1.47 -0.04 9.47
CA TRP A 105 1.29 1.15 8.67
C TRP A 105 0.43 0.84 7.44
N ALA A 106 -0.59 1.66 7.21
CA ALA A 106 -1.30 1.75 5.94
C ALA A 106 -0.91 3.07 5.25
N VAL A 107 -0.07 2.96 4.21
CA VAL A 107 0.40 4.11 3.43
C VAL A 107 -0.42 4.18 2.14
N ASN A 108 -1.36 5.12 2.10
CA ASN A 108 -2.24 5.37 0.97
C ASN A 108 -1.58 6.39 0.04
N ILE A 109 -1.38 6.05 -1.22
CA ILE A 109 -0.75 6.90 -2.22
C ILE A 109 -1.73 7.11 -3.36
N THR A 110 -2.08 8.36 -3.62
CA THR A 110 -2.91 8.71 -4.78
C THR A 110 -2.08 8.59 -6.05
N LEU A 111 -2.39 7.60 -6.88
CA LEU A 111 -1.75 7.40 -8.18
C LEU A 111 -2.31 8.37 -9.21
N GLN A 112 -3.63 8.53 -9.23
CA GLN A 112 -4.36 9.36 -10.20
C GLN A 112 -5.64 9.90 -9.57
N ASN A 113 -6.06 11.10 -10.00
CA ASN A 113 -7.41 11.61 -9.79
C ASN A 113 -7.88 12.41 -11.02
N ALA A 114 -9.06 13.03 -10.92
CA ALA A 114 -9.64 13.94 -11.93
C ALA A 114 -8.66 14.96 -12.54
N LYS A 115 -7.68 15.44 -11.75
CA LYS A 115 -6.73 16.48 -12.15
C LYS A 115 -5.51 15.93 -12.89
N GLY A 116 -5.28 14.62 -12.85
CA GLY A 116 -4.16 13.97 -13.52
C GLY A 116 -3.48 12.89 -12.67
N LYS A 117 -2.31 12.46 -13.15
CA LYS A 117 -1.50 11.38 -12.58
C LYS A 117 -0.36 11.95 -11.71
N TYR A 118 -0.15 11.35 -10.54
CA TYR A 118 0.84 11.78 -9.54
C TYR A 118 1.89 10.71 -9.26
N ALA A 119 1.50 9.43 -9.32
CA ALA A 119 2.38 8.32 -9.04
C ALA A 119 2.02 7.06 -9.84
N GLU A 120 2.94 6.11 -9.90
CA GLU A 120 2.78 4.79 -10.51
C GLU A 120 3.27 3.70 -9.56
N VAL A 121 2.59 2.55 -9.57
CA VAL A 121 3.09 1.32 -8.96
C VAL A 121 4.07 0.67 -9.93
N LEU A 122 5.26 0.35 -9.46
CA LEU A 122 6.30 -0.30 -10.26
C LEU A 122 6.28 -1.82 -10.14
N CYS A 123 5.64 -2.36 -9.09
CA CYS A 123 5.46 -3.80 -8.92
C CYS A 123 4.41 -4.38 -9.89
N PRO A 124 4.59 -5.62 -10.39
CA PRO A 124 3.62 -6.25 -11.29
C PRO A 124 2.37 -6.69 -10.51
N LEU A 125 1.32 -5.88 -10.54
CA LEU A 125 0.05 -6.16 -9.88
C LEU A 125 -0.56 -7.49 -10.35
N ARG A 126 -1.00 -8.29 -9.40
CA ARG A 126 -1.79 -9.51 -9.61
C ARG A 126 -3.26 -9.15 -9.56
N ARG A 127 -4.05 -9.66 -10.49
CA ARG A 127 -5.52 -9.56 -10.41
C ARG A 127 -6.05 -10.47 -9.32
N TYR A 128 -7.07 -10.01 -8.62
CA TYR A 128 -7.93 -10.90 -7.84
C TYR A 128 -8.66 -11.84 -8.80
N ARG A 129 -8.74 -13.13 -8.45
CA ARG A 129 -9.38 -14.18 -9.25
C ARG A 129 -10.69 -14.59 -8.61
#